data_AF-A0A117MFY8-F1
#
_entry.id   AF-A0A117MFY8-F1
#
_cell.length_a   1.000
_cell.length_b   1.000
_cell.length_c   1.000
_cell.angle_alpha   90.00
_cell.angle_beta   90.00
_cell.angle_gamma   90.00
#
_symmetry.space_group_name_H-M   'P 1'
#
loop_
_entity.id
_entity.type
_entity.pdbx_description
1 polymer ?
#
loop_
_entity_poly.entity_id
_entity_poly.type
_entity_poly.pdbx_seq_one_letter_code
_entity_poly.pdbx_strand_id
1 'polypeptide(L)'
;MRGDQHVSLSLATAGLLIAPWAPVLDPALIAVLLFGTFIGSLAPDADAVDAAIFNGRIGGIKGKKGQVLNGLAVVLPIFGYTIRYLIYYPLSLIFSLLLRKSYRHRHRGLLHSFAGVGLTSLILGGYLGLILTWLGEPLVLLPAFGCAFFVGCVLHLVEDSCTPAGIAWLYPFSRQRVAGRIRAEGDFEVRPTAFAIVLAAAAAGMLIAPFLITTSPEELGRLALVGTPVIWLLFVLVSRVRRERRHR
;
A
#
# COMPACT_ATOMS: atom_id res chain seq x y z
N MET A 1 10.25 4.56 0.42
CA MET A 1 10.21 5.36 1.66
C MET A 1 10.54 4.40 2.79
N ARG A 2 10.32 4.72 4.07
CA ARG A 2 10.40 3.70 5.14
C ARG A 2 9.05 2.99 5.31
N GLY A 3 9.06 1.77 5.88
CA GLY A 3 7.84 0.98 6.08
C GLY A 3 6.76 1.68 6.93
N ASP A 4 7.15 2.46 7.95
CA ASP A 4 6.21 3.27 8.75
C ASP A 4 5.53 4.37 7.94
N GLN A 5 6.27 4.98 7.03
CA GLN A 5 5.75 6.00 6.12
C GLN A 5 4.77 5.38 5.13
N HIS A 6 5.10 4.20 4.58
CA HIS A 6 4.21 3.46 3.68
C HIS A 6 2.86 3.14 4.36
N VAL A 7 2.92 2.57 5.57
CA VAL A 7 1.73 2.24 6.35
C VAL A 7 0.91 3.48 6.69
N SER A 8 1.54 4.54 7.21
CA SER A 8 0.83 5.73 7.65
C SER A 8 0.14 6.47 6.50
N LEU A 9 0.80 6.61 5.34
CA LEU A 9 0.22 7.24 4.15
C LEU A 9 -0.92 6.41 3.56
N SER A 10 -0.72 5.09 3.45
CA SER A 10 -1.71 4.18 2.91
C SER A 10 -2.96 4.10 3.80
N LEU A 11 -2.80 3.97 5.12
CA LEU A 11 -3.92 3.94 6.06
C LEU A 11 -4.64 5.28 6.17
N ALA A 12 -3.93 6.41 6.13
CA ALA A 12 -4.56 7.72 6.12
C ALA A 12 -5.38 7.94 4.83
N THR A 13 -4.88 7.46 3.69
CA THR A 13 -5.62 7.49 2.42
C THR A 13 -6.87 6.61 2.47
N ALA A 14 -6.76 5.37 2.94
CA ALA A 14 -7.92 4.50 3.11
C ALA A 14 -8.93 5.09 4.11
N GLY A 15 -8.46 5.63 5.23
CA GLY A 15 -9.30 6.31 6.21
C GLY A 15 -10.08 7.49 5.61
N LEU A 16 -9.45 8.31 4.77
CA LEU A 16 -10.13 9.41 4.07
C LEU A 16 -11.24 8.92 3.14
N LEU A 17 -11.02 7.82 2.42
CA LEU A 17 -12.02 7.26 1.50
C LEU A 17 -13.15 6.51 2.23
N ILE A 18 -12.86 5.90 3.37
CA ILE A 18 -13.84 5.16 4.18
C ILE A 18 -14.69 6.12 5.04
N ALA A 19 -14.09 7.22 5.52
CA ALA A 19 -14.71 8.12 6.49
C ALA A 19 -16.15 8.57 6.16
N PRO A 20 -16.48 8.99 4.91
CA PRO A 20 -17.85 9.36 4.55
C PRO A 20 -18.88 8.26 4.79
N TRP A 21 -18.47 7.00 4.68
CA TRP A 21 -19.33 5.82 4.74
C TRP A 21 -19.26 5.11 6.10
N ALA A 22 -18.37 5.54 7.00
CA ALA A 22 -18.19 4.90 8.31
C ALA A 22 -19.49 4.75 9.13
N PRO A 23 -20.47 5.67 9.08
CA PRO A 23 -21.73 5.50 9.81
C PRO A 23 -22.64 4.39 9.28
N VAL A 24 -22.45 3.96 8.03
CA VAL A 24 -23.36 3.02 7.33
C VAL A 24 -22.69 1.69 6.97
N LEU A 25 -21.36 1.62 6.98
CA LEU A 25 -20.63 0.39 6.73
C LEU A 25 -20.57 -0.48 7.99
N ASP A 26 -20.67 -1.78 7.78
CA ASP A 26 -20.42 -2.77 8.83
C ASP A 26 -19.00 -2.60 9.40
N PRO A 27 -18.83 -2.55 10.74
CA PRO A 27 -17.51 -2.41 11.36
C PRO A 27 -16.49 -3.48 10.94
N ALA A 28 -16.93 -4.72 10.70
CA ALA A 28 -16.02 -5.77 10.25
C ALA A 28 -15.51 -5.50 8.83
N LEU A 29 -16.36 -5.00 7.93
CA LEU A 29 -15.93 -4.54 6.62
C LEU A 29 -14.90 -3.41 6.71
N ILE A 30 -15.10 -2.41 7.56
CA ILE A 30 -14.12 -1.33 7.78
C ILE A 30 -12.78 -1.90 8.25
N ALA A 31 -12.80 -2.82 9.23
CA ALA A 31 -11.61 -3.47 9.75
C ALA A 31 -10.87 -4.26 8.65
N VAL A 32 -11.60 -4.99 7.81
CA VAL A 32 -11.04 -5.75 6.67
C VAL A 32 -10.41 -4.82 5.64
N LEU A 33 -11.05 -3.70 5.30
CA LEU A 33 -10.49 -2.72 4.36
C LEU A 33 -9.19 -2.12 4.90
N LEU A 34 -9.18 -1.68 6.16
CA LEU A 34 -7.97 -1.13 6.78
C LEU A 34 -6.87 -2.19 6.90
N PHE A 35 -7.21 -3.42 7.26
CA PHE A 35 -6.26 -4.52 7.38
C PHE A 35 -5.68 -4.92 6.02
N GLY A 36 -6.51 -5.04 4.98
CA GLY A 36 -6.06 -5.28 3.61
C GLY A 36 -5.08 -4.20 3.15
N THR A 37 -5.43 -2.92 3.32
CA THR A 37 -4.53 -1.81 2.99
C THR A 37 -3.24 -1.84 3.80
N PHE A 38 -3.30 -2.16 5.10
CA PHE A 38 -2.12 -2.29 5.96
C PHE A 38 -1.12 -3.33 5.40
N ILE A 39 -1.58 -4.56 5.15
CA ILE A 39 -0.71 -5.61 4.60
C ILE A 39 -0.24 -5.22 3.19
N GLY A 40 -1.13 -4.72 2.34
CA GLY A 40 -0.82 -4.30 0.98
C GLY A 40 0.24 -3.20 0.92
N SER A 41 0.23 -2.26 1.85
CA SER A 41 1.22 -1.16 1.90
C SER A 41 2.66 -1.62 2.15
N LEU A 42 2.84 -2.85 2.65
CA LEU A 42 4.15 -3.45 2.94
C LEU A 42 4.49 -4.63 2.02
N ALA A 43 3.49 -5.17 1.31
CA ALA A 43 3.63 -6.35 0.48
C ALA A 43 4.68 -6.23 -0.65
N PRO A 44 4.80 -5.09 -1.36
CA PRO A 44 5.83 -4.96 -2.40
C PRO A 44 7.26 -5.16 -1.86
N ASP A 45 7.53 -4.72 -0.64
CA ASP A 45 8.84 -4.85 0.02
C ASP A 45 9.17 -6.29 0.44
N ALA A 46 8.30 -7.28 0.19
CA ALA A 46 8.64 -8.68 0.41
C ALA A 46 9.80 -9.18 -0.49
N ASP A 47 10.22 -8.40 -1.50
CA ASP A 47 11.43 -8.66 -2.28
C ASP A 47 12.73 -8.23 -1.55
N ALA A 48 12.60 -7.62 -0.37
CA ALA A 48 13.66 -7.08 0.45
C ALA A 48 13.87 -7.86 1.76
N VAL A 49 15.08 -8.37 2.01
CA VAL A 49 15.33 -9.30 3.13
C VAL A 49 15.17 -8.65 4.52
N ASP A 50 15.35 -7.33 4.59
CA ASP A 50 15.31 -6.51 5.80
C ASP A 50 14.00 -5.73 5.97
N ALA A 51 13.01 -5.95 5.10
CA ALA A 51 11.74 -5.23 5.13
C ALA A 51 10.94 -5.46 6.42
N ALA A 52 10.15 -4.43 6.79
CA ALA A 52 9.27 -4.46 7.95
C ALA A 52 8.27 -5.63 7.92
N ILE A 53 7.90 -6.11 6.73
CA ILE A 53 6.99 -7.25 6.57
C ILE A 53 7.54 -8.56 7.17
N PHE A 54 8.87 -8.70 7.33
CA PHE A 54 9.48 -9.93 7.87
C PHE A 54 9.72 -9.92 9.38
N ASN A 55 9.75 -8.74 10.00
CA ASN A 55 10.30 -8.59 11.35
C ASN A 55 9.25 -8.47 12.47
N GLY A 56 7.95 -8.50 12.12
CA GLY A 56 6.85 -8.34 13.07
C GLY A 56 6.88 -7.01 13.84
N ARG A 57 7.68 -6.05 13.37
CA ARG A 57 7.90 -4.74 13.99
C ARG A 57 8.02 -3.69 12.91
N ILE A 58 7.26 -2.61 13.06
CA ILE A 58 7.36 -1.43 12.22
C ILE A 58 8.15 -0.38 13.00
N GLY A 59 9.42 -0.19 12.62
CA GLY A 59 10.30 0.80 13.23
C GLY A 59 9.82 2.23 12.97
N GLY A 60 10.15 3.18 13.86
CA GLY A 60 9.83 4.61 13.68
C GLY A 60 8.65 5.13 14.50
N ILE A 61 7.81 4.26 15.07
CA ILE A 61 6.67 4.65 15.91
C ILE A 61 6.88 4.20 17.36
N LYS A 62 6.98 5.15 18.29
CA LYS A 62 7.20 4.91 19.73
C LYS A 62 5.90 5.06 20.54
N GLY A 63 5.91 4.55 21.78
CA GLY A 63 4.79 4.70 22.74
C GLY A 63 3.59 3.79 22.47
N LYS A 64 2.42 4.14 23.02
CA LYS A 64 1.18 3.33 22.93
C LYS A 64 0.76 3.01 21.49
N LYS A 65 0.94 3.97 20.56
CA LYS A 65 0.68 3.76 19.12
C LYS A 65 1.57 2.68 18.52
N GLY A 66 2.86 2.66 18.90
CA GLY A 66 3.79 1.63 18.46
C GLY A 66 3.45 0.25 19.02
N GLN A 67 2.93 0.16 20.25
CA GLN A 67 2.50 -1.11 20.84
C GLN A 67 1.33 -1.73 20.07
N VAL A 68 0.29 -0.94 19.77
CA VAL A 68 -0.88 -1.42 19.00
C VAL A 68 -0.46 -1.88 17.61
N LEU A 69 0.34 -1.06 16.90
CA LEU A 69 0.78 -1.39 15.56
C LEU A 69 1.67 -2.63 15.53
N ASN A 70 2.58 -2.79 16.50
CA ASN A 70 3.43 -3.98 16.59
C ASN A 70 2.64 -5.23 17.03
N GLY A 71 1.55 -5.08 17.77
CA GLY A 71 0.63 -6.18 18.06
C GLY A 71 -0.03 -6.73 16.79
N LEU A 72 -0.49 -5.83 15.90
CA LEU A 72 -1.01 -6.22 14.58
C LEU A 72 0.10 -6.74 13.66
N ALA A 73 1.31 -6.20 13.77
CA ALA A 73 2.44 -6.57 12.93
C ALA A 73 2.89 -8.05 13.09
N VAL A 74 2.47 -8.74 14.15
CA VAL A 74 2.77 -10.17 14.38
C VAL A 74 2.35 -11.06 13.21
N VAL A 75 1.30 -10.67 12.47
CA VAL A 75 0.84 -11.44 11.30
C VAL A 75 1.65 -11.15 10.03
N LEU A 76 2.42 -10.05 10.00
CA LEU A 76 3.16 -9.63 8.80
C LEU A 76 4.14 -10.70 8.29
N PRO A 77 4.93 -11.40 9.13
CA PRO A 77 5.87 -12.40 8.63
C PRO A 77 5.17 -13.53 7.88
N ILE A 78 3.94 -13.91 8.27
CA ILE A 78 3.15 -14.92 7.55
C ILE A 78 2.91 -14.43 6.11
N PHE A 79 2.37 -13.22 5.95
CA PHE A 79 2.17 -12.63 4.63
C PHE A 79 3.48 -12.41 3.89
N GLY A 80 4.52 -11.90 4.54
CA GLY A 80 5.83 -11.65 3.93
C GLY A 80 6.47 -12.91 3.38
N TYR A 81 6.49 -13.99 4.16
CA TYR A 81 7.05 -15.27 3.72
C TYR A 81 6.19 -15.94 2.66
N THR A 82 4.86 -15.89 2.77
CA THR A 82 3.95 -16.36 1.72
C THR A 82 4.19 -15.61 0.41
N ILE A 83 4.23 -14.28 0.44
CA ILE A 83 4.46 -13.45 -0.74
C ILE A 83 5.84 -13.74 -1.31
N ARG A 84 6.89 -13.82 -0.50
CA ARG A 84 8.25 -14.04 -1.00
C ARG A 84 8.43 -15.43 -1.63
N TYR A 85 8.08 -16.48 -0.89
CA TYR A 85 8.43 -17.84 -1.26
C TYR A 85 7.38 -18.53 -2.12
N LEU A 86 6.09 -18.25 -1.89
CA LEU A 86 5.01 -18.92 -2.61
C LEU A 86 4.51 -18.11 -3.83
N ILE A 87 4.78 -16.80 -3.88
CA ILE A 87 4.31 -15.94 -4.97
C ILE A 87 5.48 -15.37 -5.78
N TYR A 88 6.35 -14.58 -5.16
CA TYR A 88 7.40 -13.82 -5.86
C TYR A 88 8.43 -14.69 -6.56
N TYR A 89 9.02 -15.68 -5.88
CA TYR A 89 10.00 -16.56 -6.53
C TYR A 89 9.38 -17.39 -7.66
N PRO A 90 8.21 -18.05 -7.49
CA PRO A 90 7.53 -18.74 -8.59
C PRO A 90 7.19 -17.82 -9.76
N LEU A 91 6.62 -16.64 -9.50
CA LEU A 91 6.31 -15.66 -10.56
C LEU A 91 7.57 -15.20 -11.29
N SER A 92 8.65 -14.91 -10.55
CA SER A 92 9.92 -14.51 -11.13
C SER A 92 10.50 -15.59 -12.05
N LEU A 93 10.39 -16.86 -11.65
CA LEU A 93 10.79 -18.00 -12.49
C LEU A 93 9.95 -18.07 -13.77
N ILE A 94 8.62 -17.97 -13.66
CA ILE A 94 7.71 -17.98 -14.82
C ILE A 94 8.07 -16.86 -15.80
N PHE A 95 8.23 -15.62 -15.32
CA PHE A 95 8.64 -14.50 -16.17
C PHE A 95 10.05 -14.65 -16.74
N SER A 96 10.97 -15.30 -16.02
CA SER A 96 12.31 -15.67 -16.50
C SER A 96 12.23 -16.60 -17.70
N LEU A 97 11.41 -17.63 -17.62
CA LEU A 97 11.22 -18.61 -18.70
C LEU A 97 10.50 -17.98 -19.90
N LEU A 98 9.39 -17.27 -19.67
CA LEU A 98 8.58 -16.68 -20.73
C LEU A 98 9.32 -15.56 -21.49
N LEU A 99 10.01 -14.68 -20.78
CA LEU A 99 10.69 -13.52 -21.39
C LEU A 99 12.16 -13.79 -21.71
N ARG A 100 12.68 -14.98 -21.39
CA ARG A 100 14.09 -15.39 -21.57
C ARG A 100 15.08 -14.35 -21.02
N LYS A 101 14.74 -13.72 -19.91
CA LYS A 101 15.56 -12.69 -19.25
C LYS A 101 16.06 -13.23 -17.92
N SER A 102 17.35 -13.04 -17.64
CA SER A 102 17.88 -13.28 -16.29
C SER A 102 17.38 -12.19 -15.35
N TYR A 103 16.57 -12.59 -14.37
CA TYR A 103 16.13 -11.73 -13.28
C TYR A 103 17.18 -11.77 -12.17
N ARG A 104 17.93 -10.68 -12.02
CA ARG A 104 18.68 -10.46 -10.78
C ARG A 104 17.68 -9.96 -9.74
N HIS A 105 17.51 -10.70 -8.65
CA HIS A 105 16.75 -10.26 -7.49
C HIS A 105 17.43 -9.00 -6.93
N ARG A 106 16.96 -7.84 -7.37
CA ARG A 106 17.30 -6.54 -6.84
C ARG A 106 16.00 -5.97 -6.28
N HIS A 107 16.08 -5.31 -5.13
CA HIS A 107 14.99 -4.53 -4.57
C HIS A 107 14.38 -3.63 -5.66
N ARG A 108 13.04 -3.63 -5.74
CA ARG A 108 12.25 -2.91 -6.74
C ARG A 108 12.22 -3.59 -8.11
N GLY A 109 12.00 -4.90 -8.07
CA GLY A 109 11.84 -5.77 -9.23
C GLY A 109 10.36 -6.00 -9.58
N LEU A 110 9.97 -7.27 -9.64
CA LEU A 110 8.62 -7.66 -10.07
C LEU A 110 7.53 -7.15 -9.10
N LEU A 111 7.74 -7.24 -7.78
CA LEU A 111 6.75 -6.81 -6.79
C LEU A 111 6.49 -5.30 -6.81
N HIS A 112 7.43 -4.52 -7.33
CA HIS A 112 7.31 -3.07 -7.53
C HIS A 112 6.90 -2.73 -8.96
N SER A 113 5.92 -3.46 -9.49
CA SER A 113 5.35 -3.21 -10.81
C SER A 113 3.85 -3.45 -10.81
N PHE A 114 3.12 -2.82 -11.72
CA PHE A 114 1.68 -2.97 -11.82
C PHE A 114 1.27 -4.44 -12.06
N ALA A 115 2.00 -5.13 -12.94
CA ALA A 115 1.78 -6.55 -13.23
C ALA A 115 2.06 -7.43 -12.00
N GLY A 116 3.17 -7.18 -11.29
CA GLY A 116 3.53 -7.97 -10.12
C GLY A 116 2.60 -7.74 -8.93
N VAL A 117 2.15 -6.50 -8.69
CA VAL A 117 1.14 -6.19 -7.67
C VAL A 117 -0.20 -6.84 -8.00
N GLY A 118 -0.65 -6.76 -9.26
CA GLY A 118 -1.88 -7.40 -9.71
C GLY A 118 -1.85 -8.92 -9.52
N LEU A 119 -0.79 -9.58 -9.99
CA LEU A 119 -0.64 -11.03 -9.85
C LEU A 119 -0.49 -11.47 -8.39
N THR A 120 0.30 -10.73 -7.59
CA THR A 120 0.44 -11.01 -6.16
C THR A 120 -0.91 -10.93 -5.44
N SER A 121 -1.71 -9.91 -5.74
CA SER A 121 -3.03 -9.72 -5.14
C SER A 121 -4.00 -10.85 -5.51
N LEU A 122 -4.01 -11.27 -6.77
CA LEU A 122 -4.86 -12.37 -7.24
C LEU A 122 -4.45 -13.72 -6.63
N ILE A 123 -3.15 -14.03 -6.62
CA ILE A 123 -2.65 -15.30 -6.09
C ILE A 123 -2.85 -15.37 -4.57
N LEU A 124 -2.56 -14.29 -3.84
CA LEU A 124 -2.80 -14.22 -2.41
C LEU A 124 -4.28 -14.35 -2.08
N GLY A 125 -5.16 -13.67 -2.84
CA GLY A 125 -6.61 -13.83 -2.73
C GLY A 125 -7.06 -15.27 -2.98
N GLY A 126 -6.47 -15.95 -3.97
CA GLY A 126 -6.69 -17.37 -4.23
C GLY A 126 -6.29 -18.26 -3.06
N TYR A 127 -5.10 -18.06 -2.48
CA TYR A 127 -4.66 -18.79 -1.29
C TYR A 127 -5.59 -18.59 -0.10
N LEU A 128 -5.99 -17.34 0.18
CA LEU A 128 -6.92 -17.04 1.26
C LEU A 128 -8.29 -17.65 1.01
N GLY A 129 -8.80 -17.61 -0.23
CA GLY A 129 -10.06 -18.24 -0.60
C GLY A 129 -10.04 -19.75 -0.40
N LEU A 130 -8.95 -20.43 -0.76
CA LEU A 130 -8.77 -21.86 -0.50
C LEU A 130 -8.74 -22.18 1.00
N ILE A 131 -7.99 -21.39 1.79
CA ILE A 131 -7.90 -21.56 3.24
C ILE A 131 -9.28 -21.37 3.90
N LEU A 132 -9.98 -20.28 3.58
CA LEU A 132 -11.30 -19.99 4.14
C LEU A 132 -12.31 -21.08 3.77
N THR A 133 -12.32 -21.52 2.50
CA THR A 133 -13.19 -22.61 2.06
C THR A 133 -12.90 -23.91 2.81
N TRP A 134 -11.61 -24.24 3.02
CA TRP A 134 -11.20 -25.42 3.77
C TRP A 134 -11.62 -25.35 5.25
N LEU A 135 -11.62 -24.16 5.84
CA LEU A 135 -12.11 -23.91 7.21
C LEU A 135 -13.64 -23.82 7.32
N GLY A 136 -14.36 -23.82 6.19
CA GLY A 136 -15.82 -23.63 6.16
C GLY A 136 -16.26 -22.18 6.39
N GLU A 137 -15.34 -21.21 6.27
CA GLU A 137 -15.61 -19.79 6.49
C GLU A 137 -16.17 -19.10 5.24
N PRO A 138 -17.08 -18.13 5.39
CA PRO A 138 -17.68 -17.43 4.26
C PRO A 138 -16.67 -16.51 3.55
N LEU A 139 -16.71 -16.50 2.21
CA LEU A 139 -15.83 -15.68 1.38
C LEU A 139 -16.30 -14.22 1.20
N VAL A 140 -17.35 -13.80 1.90
CA VAL A 140 -18.04 -12.51 1.68
C VAL A 140 -17.11 -11.29 1.83
N LEU A 141 -16.14 -11.36 2.75
CA LEU A 141 -15.18 -10.27 3.00
C LEU A 141 -13.91 -10.38 2.15
N LEU A 142 -13.69 -11.51 1.46
CA LEU A 142 -12.47 -11.75 0.68
C LEU A 142 -12.29 -10.76 -0.48
N PRO A 143 -13.33 -10.39 -1.26
CA PRO A 143 -13.19 -9.36 -2.29
C PRO A 143 -12.79 -8.00 -1.71
N ALA A 144 -13.37 -7.62 -0.57
CA ALA A 144 -13.03 -6.36 0.10
C ALA A 144 -11.57 -6.34 0.56
N PHE A 145 -11.11 -7.44 1.19
CA PHE A 145 -9.70 -7.62 1.55
C PHE A 145 -8.80 -7.51 0.31
N GLY A 146 -9.11 -8.25 -0.75
CA GLY A 146 -8.31 -8.30 -1.98
C GLY A 146 -8.20 -6.94 -2.67
N CYS A 147 -9.32 -6.20 -2.77
CA CYS A 147 -9.32 -4.84 -3.30
C CYS A 147 -8.49 -3.88 -2.42
N ALA A 148 -8.66 -3.93 -1.10
CA ALA A 148 -7.93 -3.06 -0.19
C ALA A 148 -6.42 -3.38 -0.16
N PHE A 149 -6.05 -4.66 -0.24
CA PHE A 149 -4.67 -5.13 -0.39
C PHE A 149 -4.05 -4.62 -1.68
N PHE A 150 -4.75 -4.76 -2.81
CA PHE A 150 -4.29 -4.25 -4.10
C PHE A 150 -4.09 -2.73 -4.06
N VAL A 151 -5.06 -1.98 -3.51
CA VAL A 151 -4.94 -0.53 -3.33
C VAL A 151 -3.75 -0.16 -2.45
N GLY A 152 -3.53 -0.86 -1.34
CA GLY A 152 -2.35 -0.66 -0.48
C GLY A 152 -1.04 -0.86 -1.24
N CYS A 153 -0.96 -1.91 -2.07
CA CYS A 153 0.22 -2.13 -2.92
C CYS A 153 0.39 -1.01 -3.94
N VAL A 154 -0.69 -0.55 -4.59
CA VAL A 154 -0.61 0.56 -5.55
C VAL A 154 -0.14 1.85 -4.88
N LEU A 155 -0.66 2.16 -3.69
CA LEU A 155 -0.22 3.33 -2.91
C LEU A 155 1.27 3.24 -2.57
N HIS A 156 1.76 2.06 -2.16
CA HIS A 156 3.20 1.83 -1.98
C HIS A 156 4.01 2.19 -3.24
N LEU A 157 3.57 1.76 -4.43
CA LEU A 157 4.25 2.10 -5.70
C LEU A 157 4.19 3.60 -6.01
N VAL A 158 3.08 4.29 -5.71
CA VAL A 158 2.97 5.76 -5.85
C VAL A 158 3.93 6.47 -4.91
N GLU A 159 4.01 6.02 -3.66
CA GLU A 159 4.90 6.55 -2.64
C GLU A 159 6.37 6.37 -3.04
N ASP A 160 6.74 5.19 -3.52
CA ASP A 160 8.10 4.95 -3.98
C ASP A 160 8.44 5.68 -5.29
N SER A 161 7.45 5.99 -6.12
CA SER A 161 7.62 6.90 -7.28
C SER A 161 7.99 8.32 -6.86
N CYS A 162 7.71 8.72 -5.61
CA CYS A 162 8.11 10.02 -5.05
C CYS A 162 9.57 10.04 -4.56
N THR A 163 10.25 8.88 -4.51
CA THR A 163 11.64 8.76 -4.08
C THR A 163 12.64 8.80 -5.25
N PRO A 164 13.93 9.14 -5.02
CA PRO A 164 14.96 9.11 -6.05
C PRO A 164 15.17 7.76 -6.71
N ALA A 165 15.00 6.66 -5.97
CA ALA A 165 15.15 5.31 -6.51
C ALA A 165 14.01 4.95 -7.49
N GLY A 166 12.82 5.54 -7.28
CA GLY A 166 11.66 5.41 -8.17
C GLY A 166 11.14 4.00 -8.34
N ILE A 167 10.21 3.85 -9.30
CA ILE A 167 9.52 2.59 -9.63
C ILE A 167 9.43 2.41 -11.14
N ALA A 168 9.68 1.19 -11.62
CA ALA A 168 9.43 0.79 -13.00
C ALA A 168 8.04 0.13 -13.12
N TRP A 169 7.00 0.96 -13.24
CA TRP A 169 5.59 0.53 -13.23
C TRP A 169 5.27 -0.63 -14.19
N LEU A 170 5.92 -0.66 -15.36
CA LEU A 170 5.69 -1.66 -16.40
C LEU A 170 6.76 -2.76 -16.42
N TYR A 171 7.55 -2.92 -15.36
CA TYR A 171 8.44 -4.08 -15.24
C TYR A 171 7.60 -5.36 -15.24
N PRO A 172 8.05 -6.46 -15.88
CA PRO A 172 9.33 -6.66 -16.55
C PRO A 172 9.42 -6.23 -18.02
N PHE A 173 8.33 -5.68 -18.57
CA PHE A 173 8.24 -5.27 -19.97
C PHE A 173 9.04 -3.99 -20.25
N SER A 174 9.09 -3.06 -19.30
CA SER A 174 9.92 -1.86 -19.34
C SER A 174 10.72 -1.68 -18.07
N ARG A 175 11.94 -1.16 -18.21
CA ARG A 175 12.80 -0.76 -17.08
C ARG A 175 12.75 0.74 -16.81
N GLN A 176 11.87 1.46 -17.49
CA GLN A 176 11.80 2.90 -17.34
C GLN A 176 11.13 3.28 -16.03
N ARG A 177 11.84 4.08 -15.23
CA ARG A 177 11.38 4.45 -13.90
C ARG A 177 10.69 5.80 -13.91
N VAL A 178 9.77 5.93 -12.96
CA VAL A 178 9.17 7.19 -12.52
C VAL A 178 9.72 7.45 -11.12
N ALA A 179 10.37 8.59 -10.94
CA ALA A 179 11.14 8.89 -9.73
C ALA A 179 10.97 10.36 -9.31
N GLY A 180 11.02 10.60 -8.00
CA GLY A 180 10.89 11.92 -7.39
C GLY A 180 12.13 12.30 -6.60
N ARG A 181 11.97 13.22 -5.65
CA ARG A 181 13.07 13.81 -4.86
C ARG A 181 12.89 13.73 -3.35
N ILE A 182 11.95 12.92 -2.86
CA ILE A 182 11.82 12.67 -1.42
C ILE A 182 12.87 11.67 -0.99
N ARG A 183 13.80 12.08 -0.12
CA ARG A 183 14.86 11.18 0.36
C ARG A 183 14.31 10.33 1.50
N ALA A 184 14.46 9.00 1.40
CA ALA A 184 14.01 8.11 2.46
C ALA A 184 14.87 8.21 3.74
N GLU A 185 16.10 8.75 3.61
CA GLU A 185 17.09 8.87 4.67
C GLU A 185 17.39 10.35 4.95
N GLY A 186 17.24 10.75 6.22
CA GLY A 186 17.52 12.09 6.73
C GLY A 186 16.44 12.57 7.71
N ASP A 187 16.85 12.97 8.91
CA ASP A 187 15.94 13.42 9.99
C ASP A 187 15.09 14.65 9.63
N PHE A 188 15.42 15.34 8.54
CA PHE A 188 14.77 16.56 8.07
C PHE A 188 13.76 16.34 6.92
N GLU A 189 13.57 15.12 6.42
CA GLU A 189 12.57 14.86 5.38
C GLU A 189 11.16 14.76 5.97
N VAL A 190 10.56 15.92 6.26
CA VAL A 190 9.25 16.04 6.92
C VAL A 190 8.06 15.82 5.97
N ARG A 191 8.28 15.84 4.65
CA ARG A 191 7.20 15.84 3.64
C ARG A 191 6.25 14.65 3.76
N PRO A 192 6.71 13.38 3.88
CA PRO A 192 5.81 12.23 4.03
C PRO A 192 4.95 12.32 5.29
N THR A 193 5.54 12.74 6.41
CA THR A 193 4.83 12.88 7.68
C THR A 193 3.80 14.01 7.64
N ALA A 194 4.17 15.18 7.10
CA ALA A 194 3.24 16.30 6.92
C ALA A 194 2.08 15.89 6.00
N PHE A 195 2.36 15.16 4.93
CA PHE A 195 1.33 14.67 4.01
C PHE A 195 0.39 13.66 4.68
N ALA A 196 0.90 12.73 5.48
CA ALA A 196 0.08 11.81 6.28
C ALA A 196 -0.83 12.57 7.26
N ILE A 197 -0.34 13.64 7.90
CA ILE A 197 -1.14 14.49 8.78
C ILE A 197 -2.27 15.18 8.00
N VAL A 198 -1.99 15.71 6.79
CA VAL A 198 -3.02 16.32 5.94
C VAL A 198 -4.11 15.32 5.58
N LEU A 199 -3.73 14.10 5.16
CA LEU A 199 -4.68 13.03 4.85
C LEU A 199 -5.52 12.64 6.07
N ALA A 200 -4.88 12.48 7.24
CA ALA A 200 -5.56 12.12 8.49
C ALA A 200 -6.51 13.24 8.97
N ALA A 201 -6.10 14.50 8.85
CA ALA A 201 -6.94 15.65 9.18
C ALA A 201 -8.15 15.75 8.24
N ALA A 202 -7.96 15.51 6.94
CA ALA A 202 -9.05 15.44 5.98
C ALA A 202 -10.03 14.29 6.32
N ALA A 203 -9.50 13.10 6.67
CA ALA A 203 -10.33 11.96 7.08
C ALA A 203 -11.15 12.26 8.34
N ALA A 204 -10.52 12.88 9.35
CA ALA A 204 -11.21 13.32 10.56
C ALA A 204 -12.29 14.38 10.25
N GLY A 205 -12.00 15.31 9.35
CA GLY A 205 -12.98 16.27 8.85
C GLY A 205 -14.20 15.59 8.23
N MET A 206 -14.00 14.58 7.38
CA MET A 206 -15.10 13.80 6.79
C MET A 206 -15.93 13.06 7.84
N LEU A 207 -15.31 12.53 8.90
CA LEU A 207 -16.01 11.86 10.00
C LEU A 207 -16.84 12.83 10.84
N ILE A 208 -16.36 14.06 11.03
CA ILE A 208 -17.01 15.06 11.90
C ILE A 208 -18.08 15.86 11.13
N ALA A 209 -17.93 16.04 9.83
CA ALA A 209 -18.82 16.86 9.00
C ALA A 209 -20.33 16.56 9.17
N PRO A 210 -20.80 15.28 9.20
CA PRO A 210 -22.21 14.98 9.39
C PRO A 210 -22.81 15.50 10.70
N PHE A 211 -21.98 15.79 11.71
CA PHE A 211 -22.43 16.33 13.00
C PHE A 211 -22.46 17.86 13.03
N LEU A 212 -21.81 18.52 12.06
CA LEU A 212 -21.69 19.98 12.01
C LEU A 212 -22.56 20.60 10.92
N ILE A 213 -22.76 19.87 9.82
CA ILE A 213 -23.49 20.34 8.64
C ILE A 213 -24.42 19.24 8.12
N THR A 214 -25.54 19.64 7.53
CA THR A 214 -26.47 18.72 6.87
C THR A 214 -25.90 18.33 5.51
N THR A 215 -25.10 17.26 5.49
CA THR A 215 -24.47 16.73 4.28
C THR A 215 -24.63 15.22 4.27
N SER A 216 -24.99 14.65 3.12
CA SER A 216 -25.21 13.20 3.02
C SER A 216 -23.88 12.42 2.90
N PRO A 217 -23.84 11.14 3.32
CA PRO A 217 -22.68 10.27 3.09
C PRO A 217 -22.23 10.23 1.62
N GLU A 218 -23.17 10.30 0.67
CA GLU A 218 -22.88 10.29 -0.77
C GLU A 218 -22.18 11.57 -1.24
N GLU A 219 -22.57 12.73 -0.71
CA GLU A 219 -21.92 14.01 -0.99
C GLU A 219 -20.49 14.04 -0.46
N LEU A 220 -20.30 13.62 0.79
CA LEU A 220 -18.97 13.47 1.39
C LEU A 220 -18.14 12.40 0.66
N GLY A 221 -18.78 11.31 0.22
CA GLY A 221 -18.16 10.24 -0.56
C GLY A 221 -17.62 10.75 -1.89
N ARG A 222 -18.41 11.52 -2.64
CA ARG A 222 -17.96 12.17 -3.89
C ARG A 222 -16.82 13.15 -3.63
N LEU A 223 -16.92 13.94 -2.57
CA LEU A 223 -15.86 14.87 -2.18
C LEU A 223 -14.56 14.12 -1.84
N ALA A 224 -14.61 13.03 -1.09
CA ALA A 224 -13.44 12.21 -0.78
C ALA A 224 -12.85 11.55 -2.03
N LEU A 225 -13.70 11.04 -2.94
CA LEU A 225 -13.27 10.41 -4.21
C LEU A 225 -12.54 11.39 -5.14
N VAL A 226 -12.93 12.66 -5.16
CA VAL A 226 -12.26 13.70 -5.99
C VAL A 226 -11.10 14.35 -5.23
N GLY A 227 -11.30 14.66 -3.95
CA GLY A 227 -10.31 15.34 -3.11
C GLY A 227 -9.07 14.50 -2.87
N THR A 228 -9.21 13.18 -2.69
CA THR A 228 -8.07 12.29 -2.45
C THR A 228 -7.06 12.30 -3.62
N PRO A 229 -7.47 12.08 -4.89
CA PRO A 229 -6.58 12.24 -6.04
C PRO A 229 -5.95 13.64 -6.14
N VAL A 230 -6.69 14.71 -5.83
CA VAL A 230 -6.15 16.08 -5.87
C VAL A 230 -5.05 16.26 -4.83
N ILE A 231 -5.27 15.82 -3.60
CA ILE A 231 -4.29 15.86 -2.51
C ILE A 231 -3.03 15.05 -2.88
N TRP A 232 -3.21 13.84 -3.43
CA TRP A 232 -2.10 13.02 -3.94
C TRP A 232 -1.35 13.67 -5.11
N LEU A 233 -2.06 14.27 -6.06
CA LEU A 233 -1.45 14.97 -7.19
C LEU A 233 -0.55 16.11 -6.70
N LEU A 234 -1.02 16.91 -5.73
CA LEU A 234 -0.22 17.96 -5.13
C LEU A 234 1.06 17.40 -4.50
N PHE A 235 0.96 16.29 -3.76
CA PHE A 235 2.13 15.64 -3.17
C PHE A 235 3.12 15.11 -4.21
N VAL A 236 2.62 14.50 -5.29
CA VAL A 236 3.43 14.03 -6.42
C VAL A 236 4.15 15.20 -7.11
N LEU A 237 3.46 16.33 -7.30
CA LEU A 237 4.04 17.55 -7.88
C LEU A 237 5.14 18.15 -6.99
N VAL A 238 4.88 18.26 -5.68
CA VAL A 238 5.86 18.73 -4.68
C VAL A 238 7.07 17.78 -4.60
N SER A 239 6.84 16.48 -4.81
CA SER A 239 7.89 15.47 -4.90
C SER A 239 8.71 15.54 -6.19
N ARG A 240 8.31 16.39 -7.15
CA ARG A 240 8.94 16.58 -8.47
C ARG A 240 9.11 15.28 -9.23
N VAL A 241 8.08 14.43 -9.21
CA VAL A 241 8.07 13.15 -9.89
C VAL A 241 8.20 13.34 -11.39
N ARG A 242 9.18 12.65 -12.00
CA ARG A 242 9.47 12.69 -13.43
C ARG A 242 9.87 11.31 -13.92
N ARG A 243 9.70 11.09 -15.22
CA ARG A 243 10.25 9.93 -15.90
C ARG A 243 11.78 10.04 -15.91
N GLU A 244 12.47 9.00 -15.47
CA GLU A 244 13.93 8.97 -15.46
C GLU A 244 14.44 9.08 -16.91
N ARG A 245 15.27 10.10 -17.17
CA ARG A 245 15.96 10.24 -18.46
C ARG A 245 17.19 9.34 -18.39
N ARG A 246 17.30 8.35 -19.28
CA ARG A 246 18.55 7.60 -19.44
C ARG A 246 19.64 8.58 -19.84
N HIS A 247 20.59 8.85 -18.96
CA HIS A 247 21.92 9.27 -19.40
C HIS A 247 22.49 8.07 -20.17
N ARG A 248 22.64 8.24 -21.48
CA ARG A 248 23.33 7.29 -22.34
C ARG A 248 24.82 7.36 -22.05
#